data_AF-A0A917VAL8-F1
#
_entry.id   AF-A0A917VAL8-F1
#
_cell.length_a   1.000
_cell.length_b   1.000
_cell.length_c   1.000
_cell.angle_alpha   90.00
_cell.angle_beta   90.00
_cell.angle_gamma   90.00
#
_symmetry.space_group_name_H-M   'P 1'
#
loop_
_entity.id
_entity.type
_entity.pdbx_description
1 polymer ?
#
loop_
_entity_poly.entity_id
_entity_poly.type
_entity_poly.pdbx_seq_one_letter_code
_entity_poly.pdbx_strand_id
1 'polypeptide(L)' 'MQGFKSPGSAQRFLSSHATVHNTFALQRHLTSSRIMRQFRPDAAAAWTIATAAA' A
#
# COMPACT_ATOMS: atom_id res chain seq x y z
N MET A 1 0.61 7.45 -19.62
CA MET A 1 0.17 6.63 -18.47
C MET A 1 -1.16 5.98 -18.84
N GLN A 2 -1.30 4.67 -18.68
CA GLN A 2 -2.59 4.00 -18.81
C GLN A 2 -3.53 4.53 -17.72
N GLY A 3 -4.68 5.09 -18.09
CA GLY A 3 -5.66 5.63 -17.16
C GLY A 3 -6.50 4.55 -16.48
N PHE A 4 -7.19 4.91 -15.40
CA PHE A 4 -8.14 3.99 -14.75
C PHE A 4 -9.41 3.84 -15.58
N LYS A 5 -9.90 2.62 -15.68
CA LYS A 5 -11.09 2.27 -16.47
C LYS A 5 -12.39 2.77 -15.84
N SER A 6 -12.39 3.01 -14.52
CA SER A 6 -13.52 3.60 -13.80
C SER A 6 -13.08 4.41 -12.57
N PRO A 7 -13.91 5.36 -12.10
CA PRO A 7 -13.66 6.08 -10.85
C PRO A 7 -13.52 5.15 -9.65
N GLY A 8 -14.30 4.06 -9.59
CA GLY A 8 -14.22 3.09 -8.49
C GLY A 8 -12.89 2.34 -8.46
N SER A 9 -12.31 1.99 -9.61
CA SER A 9 -10.99 1.36 -9.65
C SER A 9 -9.89 2.35 -9.26
N ALA A 10 -10.03 3.61 -9.66
CA ALA A 10 -9.12 4.68 -9.25
C ALA A 10 -9.18 4.89 -7.72
N GLN A 11 -10.39 4.95 -7.15
CA GLN A 11 -10.60 5.12 -5.71
C GLN A 11 -9.94 3.99 -4.90
N ARG A 12 -10.16 2.74 -5.32
CA ARG A 12 -9.56 1.56 -4.64
C ARG A 12 -8.04 1.58 -4.75
N PHE A 13 -7.50 1.90 -5.93
CA PHE A 13 -6.06 2.03 -6.13
C PHE A 13 -5.46 3.13 -5.25
N LEU A 14 -6.05 4.33 -5.27
CA LEU A 14 -5.60 5.48 -4.47
C LEU A 14 -5.71 5.21 -2.97
N SER A 15 -6.77 4.54 -2.52
CA SER A 15 -6.95 4.20 -1.10
C SER A 15 -5.90 3.20 -0.62
N SER A 16 -5.63 2.14 -1.38
CA SER A 16 -4.57 1.18 -1.05
C SER A 16 -3.18 1.83 -1.08
N HIS A 17 -2.93 2.66 -2.10
CA HIS A 17 -1.68 3.39 -2.24
C HIS A 17 -1.46 4.41 -1.12
N ALA A 18 -2.49 5.16 -0.72
CA ALA A 18 -2.41 6.16 0.34
C ALA A 18 -2.07 5.53 1.70
N THR A 19 -2.65 4.37 2.02
CA THR A 19 -2.31 3.65 3.26
C THR A 19 -0.83 3.26 3.29
N VAL A 20 -0.33 2.64 2.21
CA VAL A 20 1.09 2.25 2.10
C VAL A 20 1.99 3.48 2.15
N HIS A 21 1.69 4.53 1.37
CA HIS A 21 2.50 5.73 1.33
C HIS A 21 2.51 6.46 2.68
N ASN A 22 1.38 6.56 3.38
CA ASN A 22 1.33 7.24 4.67
C ASN A 22 2.12 6.48 5.75
N THR A 23 2.02 5.15 5.79
CA THR A 23 2.76 4.32 6.75
C THR A 23 4.27 4.35 6.50
N PHE A 24 4.72 4.31 5.24
CA PHE A 24 6.14 4.18 4.90
C PHE A 24 6.86 5.49 4.54
N ALA A 25 6.14 6.52 4.07
CA ALA A 25 6.74 7.77 3.60
C ALA A 25 6.66 8.89 4.65
N LEU A 26 5.49 9.10 5.28
CA LEU A 26 5.32 10.20 6.24
C LEU A 26 5.99 9.93 7.58
N GLN A 27 6.04 8.67 8.02
CA GLN A 27 6.62 8.28 9.31
C GLN A 27 7.98 7.60 9.17
N ARG A 28 8.63 7.68 8.00
CA ARG A 28 9.92 7.02 7.74
C ARG A 28 11.00 7.40 8.74
N HIS A 29 10.98 8.65 9.22
CA HIS A 29 11.94 9.18 10.19
C HIS A 29 11.58 8.82 11.64
N LEU A 30 10.32 8.47 11.90
CA LEU A 30 9.84 8.00 13.21
C LEU A 30 9.89 6.47 13.34
N THR A 31 10.10 5.77 12.22
CA THR A 31 10.05 4.31 12.15
C THR A 31 11.44 3.75 11.95
N SER A 32 11.94 3.02 12.95
CA SER A 32 13.23 2.33 12.82
C SER A 32 13.19 1.29 11.70
N SER A 33 14.34 1.08 11.03
CA SER A 33 14.54 -0.01 10.07
C SER A 33 14.17 -1.39 10.63
N ARG A 34 14.28 -1.60 11.96
CA ARG A 34 13.84 -2.84 12.61
C ARG A 34 12.33 -3.03 12.50
N ILE A 35 11.57 -1.98 12.75
CA ILE A 35 10.11 -1.98 12.72
C ILE A 35 9.61 -2.16 11.27
N MET A 36 10.23 -1.49 10.30
CA MET A 36 9.90 -1.67 8.88
C MET A 36 10.13 -3.11 8.38
N ARG A 37 11.14 -3.82 8.89
CA ARG A 37 11.38 -5.23 8.54
C ARG A 37 10.29 -6.16 9.10
N GLN A 38 9.74 -5.84 10.28
CA GLN A 38 8.67 -6.63 10.88
C GLN A 38 7.34 -6.47 10.13
N PHE A 39 7.02 -5.26 9.66
CA PHE A 39 5.76 -5.00 8.92
C PHE A 39 5.79 -5.44 7.44
N ARG A 40 6.97 -5.70 6.88
CA ARG A 40 7.15 -6.11 5.48
C ARG A 40 6.36 -7.37 5.07
N PRO A 41 6.40 -8.48 5.82
CA PRO A 41 5.60 -9.67 5.49
C PRO A 41 4.09 -9.42 5.55
N ASP A 42 3.61 -8.70 6.56
CA ASP A 42 2.18 -8.37 6.69
C ASP A 42 1.68 -7.50 5.53
N ALA A 43 2.48 -6.51 5.13
CA ALA A 43 2.19 -5.66 3.98
C ALA A 43 2.17 -6.46 2.66
N ALA A 44 3.08 -7.44 2.50
CA ALA A 44 3.10 -8.32 1.33
C ALA A 44 1.87 -9.23 1.28
N ALA A 45 1.46 -9.79 2.41
CA ALA A 45 0.24 -10.60 2.51
C ALA A 45 -1.02 -9.78 2.17
N ALA A 46 -1.13 -8.57 2.73
CA ALA A 46 -2.22 -7.66 2.43
C ALA A 46 -2.28 -7.29 0.93
N TRP A 47 -1.12 -7.08 0.30
CA TRP A 47 -1.03 -6.84 -1.13
C TRP A 47 -1.52 -8.04 -1.95
N THR A 48 -1.03 -9.25 -1.65
CA THR A 48 -1.47 -10.48 -2.32
C THR A 48 -3.00 -10.64 -2.26
N ILE A 49 -3.59 -10.45 -1.08
CA ILE A 49 -5.05 -10.53 -0.88
C ILE A 49 -5.78 -9.50 -1.74
N ALA A 50 -5.31 -8.24 -1.74
CA ALA A 50 -5.94 -7.17 -2.51
C ALA A 50 -5.88 -7.41 -4.02
N THR A 51 -4.84 -8.10 -4.51
CA THR A 51 -4.63 -8.41 -5.94
C THR A 51 -5.18 -9.76 -6.39
N ALA A 52 -5.53 -10.67 -5.48
CA ALA A 52 -5.95 -12.03 -5.82
C ALA A 52 -7.31 -12.11 -6.54
N ALA A 53 -8.07 -11.01 -6.61
CA ALA A 53 -9.36 -10.92 -7.30
C ALA A 53 -9.33 -9.97 -8.52
N ALA A 54 -8.13 -9.63 -9.01
CA ALA A 54 -7.93 -8.78 -10.19
C ALA A 54 -7.69 -9.58 -11.47
#